data_AF-A0A915C5Q7-F1
#
_entry.id   AF-A0A915C5Q7-F1
#
_cell.length_a   1.000
_cell.length_b   1.000
_cell.length_c   1.000
_cell.angle_alpha   90.00
_cell.angle_beta   90.00
_cell.angle_gamma   90.00
#
_symmetry.space_group_name_H-M   'P 1'
#
loop_
_entity.id
_entity.type
_entity.pdbx_description
1 polymer ?
#
loop_
_entity_poly.entity_id
_entity_poly.type
_entity_poly.pdbx_seq_one_letter_code
_entity_poly.pdbx_strand_id
1 'polypeptide(L)'
;MQLPPYYRLWIYSINGMLIVIQLIFVLYSYVIFSHQWTKYFPFNWQNWLVILTYGTIGVQFTVYIGGILGALLFNKTILRIYWLFMIPLLLFDLVKAICWAIQLRDMHRHYSKFIQQITDAQVHYGNSMSICSEWYSIQMGLKCCSPTNILRFCNYTDGFIARSICWRL
;
A
#
# COMPACT_ATOMS: atom_id res chain seq x y z
N MET A 1 -19.40 38.70 16.14
CA MET A 1 -18.64 37.47 15.84
C MET A 1 -17.23 37.89 15.43
N GLN A 2 -16.23 37.74 16.32
CA GLN A 2 -14.83 37.95 15.91
C GLN A 2 -14.45 36.81 14.98
N LEU A 3 -14.10 37.12 13.72
CA LEU A 3 -13.59 36.10 12.82
C LEU A 3 -12.37 35.44 13.48
N PRO A 4 -12.26 34.09 13.44
CA PRO A 4 -11.04 33.45 13.88
C PRO A 4 -9.88 34.05 13.09
N PRO A 5 -8.78 34.45 13.76
CA PRO A 5 -7.65 35.06 13.07
C PRO A 5 -7.19 34.14 11.94
N TYR A 6 -6.95 34.71 10.75
CA TYR A 6 -6.80 33.99 9.48
C TYR A 6 -5.95 32.71 9.58
N TYR A 7 -4.87 32.73 10.36
CA TYR A 7 -3.98 31.58 10.60
C TYR A 7 -4.67 30.31 11.12
N ARG A 8 -5.83 30.41 11.79
CA ARG A 8 -6.56 29.25 12.33
C ARG A 8 -7.33 28.51 11.28
N LEU A 9 -7.91 29.24 10.32
CA LEU A 9 -8.57 28.64 9.17
C LEU A 9 -7.58 27.75 8.41
N TRP A 10 -6.34 28.21 8.24
CA TRP A 10 -5.26 27.42 7.65
C TRP A 10 -4.99 26.13 8.42
N ILE A 11 -4.93 26.18 9.75
CA ILE A 11 -4.70 24.98 10.58
C ILE A 11 -5.84 23.98 10.40
N TYR A 12 -7.10 24.42 10.35
CA TYR A 12 -8.25 23.54 10.11
C TYR A 12 -8.22 22.94 8.71
N SER A 13 -8.03 23.77 7.69
CA SER A 13 -8.04 23.33 6.28
C SER A 13 -6.91 22.34 6.00
N ILE A 14 -5.69 22.61 6.48
CA ILE A 14 -4.54 21.73 6.26
C ILE A 14 -4.74 20.41 7.01
N ASN A 15 -5.04 20.43 8.32
CA ASN A 15 -5.21 19.19 9.07
C ASN A 15 -6.41 18.37 8.59
N GLY A 16 -7.51 19.02 8.21
CA GLY A 16 -8.67 18.36 7.60
C GLY A 16 -8.31 17.69 6.28
N MET A 17 -7.58 18.37 5.40
CA MET A 17 -7.09 17.79 4.14
C MET A 17 -6.16 16.59 4.38
N LEU A 18 -5.23 16.69 5.32
CA LEU A 18 -4.31 15.60 5.67
C LEU A 18 -5.04 14.38 6.21
N ILE A 19 -6.05 14.57 7.06
CA ILE A 19 -6.92 13.50 7.57
C ILE A 19 -7.63 12.80 6.40
N VAL A 20 -8.22 13.55 5.48
CA VAL A 20 -8.93 12.97 4.33
C VAL A 20 -7.98 12.16 3.45
N ILE A 21 -6.79 12.67 3.17
CA ILE A 21 -5.76 11.96 2.39
C ILE A 21 -5.35 10.66 3.08
N GLN A 22 -5.15 10.68 4.40
CA GLN A 22 -4.82 9.47 5.16
C GLN A 22 -5.94 8.44 5.15
N LEU A 23 -7.19 8.86 5.30
CA LEU A 23 -8.33 7.95 5.24
C LEU A 23 -8.43 7.28 3.87
N ILE A 24 -8.25 8.05 2.79
CA ILE A 24 -8.19 7.51 1.42
C ILE A 24 -7.07 6.48 1.33
N PHE A 25 -5.86 6.82 1.79
CA PHE A 25 -4.72 5.91 1.76
C PHE A 25 -4.99 4.60 2.52
N VAL A 26 -5.53 4.67 3.75
CA VAL A 26 -5.85 3.50 4.57
C VAL A 26 -6.94 2.64 3.94
N LEU A 27 -7.95 3.25 3.33
CA LEU A 27 -9.01 2.53 2.62
C LEU A 27 -8.45 1.76 1.43
N TYR A 28 -7.69 2.42 0.55
CA TYR A 28 -7.08 1.75 -0.60
C TYR A 28 -6.06 0.70 -0.18
N SER A 29 -5.25 0.96 0.84
CA SER A 29 -4.30 -0.04 1.33
C SER A 29 -5.03 -1.26 1.88
N TYR A 30 -6.10 -1.08 2.65
CA TYR A 30 -6.93 -2.18 3.14
C TYR A 30 -7.54 -3.01 2.01
N VAL A 31 -8.09 -2.36 0.97
CA VAL A 31 -8.62 -3.05 -0.21
C VAL A 31 -7.54 -3.85 -0.92
N ILE A 32 -6.34 -3.29 -1.09
CA ILE A 32 -5.22 -4.00 -1.72
C ILE A 32 -4.82 -5.22 -0.89
N PHE A 33 -4.64 -5.08 0.42
CA PHE A 33 -4.21 -6.18 1.28
C PHE A 33 -5.26 -7.28 1.46
N SER A 34 -6.55 -6.94 1.40
CA SER A 34 -7.66 -7.90 1.52
C SER A 34 -7.92 -8.68 0.23
N HIS A 35 -7.36 -8.24 -0.91
CA HIS A 35 -7.54 -8.94 -2.17
C HIS A 35 -6.83 -10.30 -2.17
N GLN A 36 -7.42 -11.29 -2.84
CA GLN A 36 -6.85 -12.65 -2.93
C GLN A 36 -5.49 -12.70 -3.67
N TRP A 37 -5.17 -11.64 -4.43
CA TRP A 37 -3.95 -11.54 -5.22
C TRP A 37 -2.73 -11.06 -4.43
N THR A 38 -2.92 -10.61 -3.18
CA THR A 38 -1.83 -10.13 -2.31
C THR A 38 -0.76 -11.20 -2.11
N LYS A 39 -1.12 -12.48 -2.18
CA LYS A 39 -0.18 -13.60 -2.09
C LYS A 39 0.90 -13.60 -3.19
N TYR A 40 0.63 -13.00 -4.35
CA TYR A 40 1.59 -12.90 -5.45
C TYR A 40 2.41 -11.60 -5.41
N PHE A 41 2.17 -10.76 -4.42
CA PHE A 41 2.98 -9.58 -4.18
C PHE A 41 3.97 -9.84 -3.05
N PRO A 42 5.19 -9.27 -3.11
CA PRO A 42 6.17 -9.35 -2.04
C PRO A 42 5.83 -8.47 -0.82
N PHE A 43 4.52 -8.25 -0.56
CA PHE A 43 4.01 -7.51 0.58
C PHE A 43 3.39 -8.47 1.58
N ASN A 44 3.99 -8.52 2.77
CA ASN A 44 3.40 -9.19 3.92
C ASN A 44 3.10 -8.16 5.01
N TRP A 45 2.04 -8.35 5.77
CA TRP A 45 1.68 -7.52 6.92
C TRP A 45 2.80 -7.45 7.97
N GLN A 46 3.64 -8.48 8.01
CA GLN A 46 4.78 -8.57 8.91
C GLN A 46 6.02 -7.80 8.44
N ASN A 47 5.97 -7.16 7.26
CA ASN A 47 7.06 -6.32 6.81
C ASN A 47 7.19 -5.09 7.73
N TRP A 48 8.39 -4.88 8.25
CA TRP A 48 8.76 -3.75 9.10
C TRP A 48 8.28 -2.39 8.54
N LEU A 49 8.43 -2.15 7.23
CA LEU A 49 8.03 -0.88 6.61
C LEU A 49 6.50 -0.69 6.64
N VAL A 50 5.74 -1.78 6.52
CA VAL A 50 4.26 -1.75 6.61
C VAL A 50 3.84 -1.39 8.03
N ILE A 51 4.41 -2.07 9.03
CA ILE A 51 4.13 -1.83 10.45
C ILE A 51 4.46 -0.37 10.81
N LEU A 52 5.62 0.13 10.41
CA LEU A 52 6.00 1.53 10.61
C LEU A 52 5.01 2.50 9.94
N THR A 53 4.58 2.19 8.72
CA THR A 53 3.68 3.07 7.97
C THR A 53 2.33 3.18 8.67
N TYR A 54 1.72 2.06 9.06
CA TYR A 54 0.44 2.09 9.80
C TYR A 54 0.58 2.69 11.20
N GLY A 55 1.67 2.38 11.92
CA GLY A 55 1.92 2.96 13.24
C GLY A 55 2.05 4.49 13.19
N THR A 56 2.77 5.01 12.19
CA THR A 56 2.92 6.46 12.03
C THR A 56 1.65 7.15 11.55
N ILE A 57 0.83 6.52 10.71
CA ILE A 57 -0.50 7.04 10.36
C ILE A 57 -1.36 7.23 11.61
N GLY A 58 -1.36 6.27 12.55
CA GLY A 58 -2.11 6.39 13.80
C GLY A 58 -1.65 7.56 14.68
N VAL A 59 -0.33 7.75 14.78
CA VAL A 59 0.25 8.90 15.50
C VAL A 59 -0.11 10.21 14.81
N GLN A 60 -0.01 10.29 13.49
CA GLN A 60 -0.34 11.48 12.71
C GLN A 60 -1.80 11.87 12.85
N PHE A 61 -2.72 10.90 12.81
CA PHE A 61 -4.15 11.14 13.01
C PHE A 61 -4.43 11.80 14.36
N THR A 62 -3.77 11.31 15.42
CA THR A 62 -3.86 11.88 16.77
C THR A 62 -3.33 13.32 16.80
N VAL A 63 -2.21 13.59 16.13
CA VAL A 63 -1.62 14.94 16.03
C VAL A 63 -2.53 15.89 15.27
N TYR A 64 -3.14 15.47 14.15
CA TYR A 64 -4.03 16.31 13.36
C TYR A 64 -5.33 16.67 14.10
N ILE A 65 -5.94 15.68 14.79
CA ILE A 65 -7.08 15.95 15.68
C ILE A 65 -6.67 16.89 16.80
N GLY A 66 -5.50 16.66 17.42
CA GLY A 66 -4.93 17.54 18.44
C GLY A 66 -4.70 18.97 17.94
N GLY A 67 -4.28 19.14 16.68
CA GLY A 67 -4.11 20.43 16.02
C GLY A 67 -5.44 21.17 15.84
N ILE A 68 -6.49 20.46 15.40
CA ILE A 68 -7.85 21.00 15.26
C ILE A 68 -8.40 21.39 16.65
N LEU A 69 -8.31 20.51 17.64
CA LEU A 69 -8.76 20.78 19.02
C LEU A 69 -7.98 21.94 19.65
N GLY A 70 -6.66 22.00 19.47
CA GLY A 70 -5.82 23.09 19.97
C GLY A 70 -6.19 24.44 19.38
N ALA A 71 -6.53 24.49 18.10
CA ALA A 71 -7.01 25.70 17.44
C ALA A 71 -8.43 26.10 17.92
N LEU A 72 -9.32 25.13 18.19
CA LEU A 72 -10.68 25.36 18.70
C LEU A 72 -10.70 25.82 20.16
N LEU A 73 -9.89 25.21 21.02
CA LEU A 73 -9.84 25.48 22.47
C LEU A 73 -8.98 26.70 22.85
N PHE A 74 -8.42 27.41 21.87
CA PHE A 74 -7.54 28.58 22.09
C PHE A 74 -6.32 28.26 22.98
N ASN A 75 -5.94 26.99 23.10
CA ASN A 75 -4.91 26.55 24.04
C ASN A 75 -3.52 26.59 23.40
N LYS A 76 -2.72 27.57 23.81
CA LYS A 76 -1.34 27.76 23.31
C LYS A 76 -0.43 26.56 23.58
N THR A 77 -0.67 25.82 24.66
CA THR A 77 0.15 24.65 25.03
C THR A 77 -0.10 23.49 24.06
N ILE A 78 -1.36 23.20 23.75
CA ILE A 78 -1.73 22.15 22.79
C ILE A 78 -1.18 22.49 21.40
N LEU A 79 -1.28 23.76 20.99
CA LEU A 79 -0.76 24.19 19.70
C LEU A 79 0.78 24.06 19.61
N ARG A 80 1.51 24.33 20.71
CA ARG A 80 2.96 24.13 20.75
C ARG A 80 3.34 22.65 20.66
N ILE A 81 2.63 21.78 21.37
CA ILE A 81 2.83 20.33 21.32
C ILE A 81 2.54 19.81 19.90
N TYR A 82 1.44 20.26 19.29
CA TYR A 82 1.11 19.93 17.90
C TYR A 82 2.27 20.24 16.95
N TRP A 83 2.80 21.46 16.97
CA TRP A 83 3.91 21.84 16.08
C TRP A 83 5.18 21.05 16.35
N LEU A 84 5.47 20.73 17.61
CA LEU A 84 6.61 19.93 18.01
C LEU A 84 6.56 18.51 17.43
N PHE A 85 5.37 17.92 17.30
CA PHE A 85 5.21 16.60 16.67
C PHE A 85 5.03 16.66 15.16
N MET A 86 4.35 17.68 14.63
CA MET A 86 4.00 17.75 13.22
C MET A 86 5.25 17.87 12.32
N ILE A 87 6.23 18.70 12.71
CA ILE A 87 7.44 18.93 11.92
C ILE A 87 8.28 17.64 11.78
N PRO A 88 8.67 16.93 12.87
CA PRO A 88 9.38 15.66 12.75
C PRO A 88 8.59 14.58 12.00
N LEU A 89 7.27 14.53 12.17
CA LEU A 89 6.42 13.56 11.46
C LEU A 89 6.46 13.80 9.95
N LEU A 90 6.44 15.06 9.51
CA LEU A 90 6.54 15.40 8.09
C LEU A 90 7.90 15.00 7.49
N LEU A 91 8.99 15.19 8.24
CA LEU A 91 10.31 14.70 7.83
C LEU A 91 10.34 13.18 7.77
N PHE A 92 9.70 12.51 8.72
CA PHE A 92 9.60 11.06 8.72
C PHE A 92 8.76 10.53 7.54
N ASP A 93 7.73 11.26 7.11
CA ASP A 93 6.99 10.95 5.87
C ASP A 93 7.88 10.99 4.64
N LEU A 94 8.74 11.98 4.53
CA LEU A 94 9.70 12.08 3.43
C LEU A 94 10.67 10.89 3.43
N VAL A 95 11.22 10.53 4.59
CA VAL A 95 12.11 9.37 4.73
C VAL A 95 11.39 8.06 4.36
N LYS A 96 10.17 7.85 4.87
CA LYS A 96 9.34 6.70 4.51
C LYS A 96 9.11 6.63 3.01
N ALA A 97 8.77 7.74 2.36
CA ALA A 97 8.53 7.78 0.92
C ALA A 97 9.76 7.34 0.12
N ILE A 98 10.96 7.76 0.55
CA ILE A 98 12.23 7.33 -0.05
C ILE A 98 12.46 5.83 0.17
N CYS A 99 12.28 5.33 1.40
CA CYS A 99 12.41 3.90 1.70
C CYS A 99 11.46 3.05 0.86
N TRP A 100 10.20 3.48 0.71
CA TRP A 100 9.22 2.83 -0.14
C TRP A 100 9.61 2.86 -1.61
N ALA A 101 10.12 3.97 -2.13
CA ALA A 101 10.59 4.07 -3.51
C ALA A 101 11.73 3.09 -3.81
N ILE A 102 12.70 2.95 -2.88
CA ILE A 102 13.79 2.00 -3.00
C ILE A 102 13.25 0.56 -2.96
N GLN A 103 12.40 0.25 -1.98
CA GLN A 103 11.80 -1.08 -1.83
C GLN A 103 11.00 -1.48 -3.08
N LEU A 104 10.18 -0.58 -3.63
CA LEU A 104 9.40 -0.82 -4.84
C LEU A 104 10.31 -1.07 -6.05
N ARG A 105 11.42 -0.33 -6.17
CA ARG A 105 12.41 -0.55 -7.22
C ARG A 105 13.06 -1.93 -7.11
N ASP A 106 13.47 -2.33 -5.91
CA ASP A 106 14.09 -3.63 -5.68
C ASP A 106 13.11 -4.78 -5.90
N MET A 107 11.86 -4.60 -5.49
CA MET A 107 10.77 -5.54 -5.76
C MET A 107 10.54 -5.71 -7.26
N HIS A 108 10.48 -4.61 -8.02
CA HIS A 108 10.32 -4.68 -9.47
C HIS A 108 11.46 -5.46 -10.13
N ARG A 109 12.71 -5.25 -9.68
CA ARG A 109 13.89 -5.94 -10.21
C ARG A 109 13.90 -7.44 -9.89
N HIS A 110 13.41 -7.83 -8.72
CA HIS A 110 13.43 -9.23 -8.25
C HIS A 110 12.08 -9.95 -8.40
N TYR A 111 11.09 -9.31 -9.01
CA TYR A 111 9.72 -9.82 -9.11
C TYR A 111 9.65 -11.21 -9.75
N SER A 112 10.39 -11.42 -10.85
CA SER A 112 10.43 -12.72 -11.55
C SER A 112 10.89 -13.86 -10.64
N LYS A 113 11.95 -13.63 -9.82
CA LYS A 113 12.46 -14.62 -8.87
C LYS A 113 11.47 -14.90 -7.74
N PHE A 114 10.81 -13.87 -7.23
CA PHE A 114 9.81 -14.00 -6.18
C PHE A 114 8.60 -14.84 -6.63
N ILE A 115 8.10 -14.58 -7.84
CA ILE A 115 7.01 -15.36 -8.43
C ILE A 115 7.43 -16.82 -8.64
N GLN A 116 8.66 -17.07 -9.07
CA GLN A 116 9.18 -18.43 -9.20
C GLN A 116 9.20 -19.16 -7.84
N GLN A 117 9.72 -18.54 -6.80
CA GLN A 117 9.76 -19.13 -5.45
C GLN A 117 8.36 -19.48 -4.91
N ILE A 118 7.38 -18.61 -5.09
CA ILE A 118 6.01 -18.88 -4.66
C ILE A 118 5.40 -20.02 -5.47
N THR A 119 5.64 -20.03 -6.79
CA THR A 119 5.13 -21.07 -7.67
C THR A 119 5.69 -22.42 -7.25
N ASP A 120 7.01 -22.52 -7.07
CA ASP A 120 7.69 -23.74 -6.64
C ASP A 120 7.16 -24.22 -5.27
N ALA A 121 7.01 -23.30 -4.30
CA ALA A 121 6.44 -23.62 -3.00
C ALA A 121 5.01 -24.20 -3.12
N GLN A 122 4.12 -23.56 -3.89
CA GLN A 122 2.73 -24.00 -4.06
C GLN A 122 2.63 -25.33 -4.82
N VAL A 123 3.55 -25.60 -5.75
CA VAL A 123 3.66 -26.88 -6.46
C VAL A 123 4.03 -28.01 -5.51
N HIS A 124 4.99 -27.77 -4.60
CA HIS A 124 5.36 -28.74 -3.56
C HIS A 124 4.19 -29.09 -2.64
N TYR A 125 3.25 -28.18 -2.42
CA TYR A 125 2.03 -28.41 -1.63
C TYR A 125 0.90 -29.11 -2.40
N GLY A 126 1.08 -29.47 -3.68
CA GLY A 126 0.09 -30.19 -4.48
C GLY A 126 -1.04 -29.32 -5.06
N ASN A 127 -0.90 -27.99 -5.02
CA ASN A 127 -1.90 -27.03 -5.49
C ASN A 127 -1.72 -26.63 -6.97
N SER A 128 -1.14 -27.50 -7.81
CA SER A 128 -0.75 -27.17 -9.18
C SER A 128 -1.90 -26.67 -10.07
N MET A 129 -3.09 -27.27 -9.96
CA MET A 129 -4.25 -26.94 -10.78
C MET A 129 -4.94 -25.63 -10.34
N SER A 130 -4.91 -25.30 -9.04
CA SER A 130 -5.51 -24.06 -8.53
C SER A 130 -4.71 -22.82 -8.95
N ILE A 131 -3.37 -22.91 -8.95
CA ILE A 131 -2.47 -21.81 -9.36
C ILE A 131 -2.77 -21.35 -10.80
N CYS A 132 -2.90 -22.29 -11.74
CA CYS A 132 -3.14 -21.95 -13.15
C CYS A 132 -4.51 -21.29 -13.36
N SER A 133 -5.54 -21.73 -12.63
CA SER A 133 -6.87 -21.10 -12.67
C SER A 133 -6.88 -19.67 -12.11
N GLU A 134 -6.14 -19.42 -11.04
CA GLU A 134 -6.05 -18.09 -10.43
C GLU A 134 -5.28 -17.12 -11.33
N TRP A 135 -4.15 -17.56 -11.91
CA TRP A 135 -3.42 -16.75 -12.88
C TRP A 135 -4.24 -16.45 -14.14
N TYR A 136 -5.03 -17.40 -14.60
CA TYR A 136 -5.97 -17.16 -15.70
C TYR A 136 -6.97 -16.05 -15.38
N SER A 137 -7.53 -16.05 -14.15
CA SER A 137 -8.44 -14.99 -13.70
C SER A 137 -7.78 -13.61 -13.68
N ILE A 138 -6.50 -13.54 -13.26
CA ILE A 138 -5.69 -12.31 -13.24
C ILE A 138 -5.43 -11.81 -14.67
N GLN A 139 -5.05 -12.70 -15.59
CA GLN A 139 -4.78 -12.35 -16.99
C GLN A 139 -6.04 -11.80 -17.68
N MET A 140 -7.20 -12.42 -17.43
CA MET A 140 -8.48 -11.95 -17.96
C MET A 140 -8.90 -10.60 -17.36
N GLY A 141 -8.75 -10.43 -16.05
CA GLY A 141 -9.14 -9.21 -15.35
C GLY A 141 -8.27 -8.00 -15.69
N LEU A 142 -6.95 -8.20 -15.76
CA LEU A 142 -5.97 -7.14 -16.02
C LEU A 142 -5.59 -7.01 -17.49
N LYS A 143 -6.12 -7.87 -18.37
CA LYS A 143 -5.77 -7.95 -19.80
C LYS A 143 -4.25 -7.99 -20.03
N CYS A 144 -3.55 -8.76 -19.21
CA CYS A 144 -2.10 -8.85 -19.21
C CYS A 144 -1.61 -10.30 -19.39
N CYS A 145 -0.34 -10.45 -19.73
CA CYS A 145 0.32 -11.75 -19.84
C CYS A 145 0.93 -12.18 -18.51
N SER A 146 0.86 -13.48 -18.24
CA SER A 146 1.56 -14.08 -17.11
C SER A 146 3.06 -14.19 -17.42
N PRO A 147 3.94 -14.08 -16.40
CA PRO A 147 5.36 -14.34 -16.52
C PRO A 147 5.68 -15.69 -17.20
N THR A 148 6.80 -15.74 -17.94
CA THR A 148 7.18 -16.90 -18.78
C THR A 148 7.37 -18.20 -18.00
N ASN A 149 7.76 -18.12 -16.72
CA ASN A 149 7.87 -19.26 -15.81
C ASN A 149 6.50 -19.87 -15.49
N ILE A 150 5.48 -19.06 -15.22
CA ILE A 150 4.12 -19.55 -14.96
C ILE A 150 3.50 -20.09 -16.26
N LEU A 151 3.75 -19.42 -17.39
CA LEU A 151 3.28 -19.89 -18.68
C LEU A 151 3.84 -21.29 -19.00
N ARG A 152 5.14 -21.51 -18.76
CA ARG A 152 5.77 -22.83 -18.94
C ARG A 152 5.18 -23.88 -18.01
N PHE A 153 4.98 -23.54 -16.74
CA PHE A 153 4.39 -24.43 -15.74
C PHE A 153 2.97 -24.86 -16.15
N CYS A 154 2.09 -23.90 -16.45
CA CYS A 154 0.69 -24.17 -16.78
C CYS A 154 0.50 -24.82 -18.16
N ASN A 155 1.39 -24.56 -19.12
CA ASN A 155 1.36 -25.24 -20.42
C ASN A 155 1.78 -26.72 -20.33
N TYR A 156 2.55 -27.09 -19.30
CA TYR A 156 2.93 -28.49 -19.04
C TYR A 156 1.81 -29.27 -18.36
N THR A 157 0.98 -28.61 -17.53
CA THR A 157 -0.12 -29.25 -16.79
C THR A 157 -1.44 -29.28 -17.55
N ASP A 158 -1.81 -28.23 -18.30
CA ASP A 158 -3.07 -28.16 -19.05
C ASP A 158 -2.85 -27.54 -20.44
N GLY A 159 -2.69 -28.40 -21.45
CA GLY A 159 -2.36 -28.01 -22.85
C GLY A 159 -3.38 -27.13 -23.59
N PHE A 160 -4.40 -26.58 -22.93
CA PHE A 160 -5.48 -25.80 -23.55
C PHE A 160 -5.81 -24.46 -22.88
N ILE A 161 -5.58 -24.27 -21.57
CA ILE A 161 -6.09 -23.09 -20.84
C ILE A 161 -5.12 -21.89 -20.93
N ALA A 162 -3.81 -22.14 -21.08
CA ALA A 162 -2.78 -21.08 -21.05
C ALA A 162 -2.63 -20.27 -22.36
N ARG A 163 -3.37 -20.60 -23.43
CA ARG A 163 -3.13 -20.05 -24.78
C ARG A 163 -3.90 -18.76 -25.13
N SER A 164 -4.94 -18.37 -24.40
CA SER A 164 -5.98 -17.52 -25.01
C SER A 164 -5.73 -16.00 -25.04
N ILE A 165 -4.74 -15.46 -24.32
CA ILE A 165 -4.60 -13.97 -24.19
C ILE A 165 -3.27 -13.43 -24.70
N CYS A 166 -2.18 -14.20 -24.59
CA CYS A 166 -0.83 -13.66 -24.82
C CYS A 166 -0.36 -13.67 -26.29
N TRP A 167 -1.15 -14.23 -27.21
CA TRP A 167 -0.84 -14.28 -28.65
C TRP A 167 -1.46 -13.13 -29.47
N ARG A 168 -2.01 -12.10 -28.81
CA ARG A 168 -2.69 -10.96 -29.47
C ARG A 168 -1.87 -9.66 -29.45
N LEU A 169 -0.55 -9.77 -29.56
CA LEU A 169 0.39 -8.67 -29.78
C LEU A 169 1.35 -9.03 -30.91
#